data_AF-A0A947G725-F1
#
_entry.id   AF-A0A947G725-F1
#
_cell.length_a   1.000
_cell.length_b   1.000
_cell.length_c   1.000
_cell.angle_alpha   90.00
_cell.angle_beta   90.00
_cell.angle_gamma   90.00
#
_symmetry.space_group_name_H-M   'P 1'
#
loop_
_entity.id
_entity.type
_entity.pdbx_description
1 polymer ?
#
loop_
_entity_poly.entity_id
_entity_poly.type
_entity_poly.pdbx_seq_one_letter_code
_entity_poly.pdbx_strand_id
1 'polypeptide(L)'
;MLALDALVTDLIFTAGDGPDPEALLDAIGGEEAASKLKILDPDMQDPRFEMEVSPSRPYRRRGERRLLLIDDGNAPLREDPRQQPVIEVDLRPAKEQLIAVCEAMGDSVRMGRLFTLGSWGEAVMVTRSAIDLRAWALQSWALDPMADVRGNRRAGPLSQAEFEEKLAAYELRLQELGESEILASLGPASFERRGDWLVVSVLDDQGHWDLRQSVALEQALSAIDKFSMIPGAPQGDAEPEPEPEPEPEPEPEPAGASLTRIEGSGRPLFLFPTERFDLEVAATLGKGDWLSILHRTDADGPTRDQIHEAGADFIAPLEFLSEVFVEGKPLSKKGFESAATAIAGARVMAVHFPRFGPATLIILDSGQRYITSAVDRAGDVVAALSKRAA
;
A
#
# COMPACT_ATOMS: atom_id res chain seq x y z
N MET A 1 -1.43 24.57 -8.83
CA MET A 1 -1.48 23.10 -8.99
C MET A 1 -0.08 22.65 -9.32
N LEU A 2 0.45 21.63 -8.63
CA LEU A 2 1.77 21.07 -8.95
C LEU A 2 1.65 20.23 -10.23
N ALA A 3 2.66 20.29 -11.10
CA ALA A 3 2.65 19.52 -12.34
C ALA A 3 3.03 18.06 -12.03
N LEU A 4 2.20 17.11 -12.47
CA LEU A 4 2.54 15.70 -12.38
C LEU A 4 3.84 15.45 -13.16
N ASP A 5 4.68 14.58 -12.65
CA ASP A 5 5.98 14.24 -13.25
C ASP A 5 6.97 15.41 -13.35
N ALA A 6 6.80 16.44 -12.50
CA ALA A 6 7.82 17.44 -12.23
C ALA A 6 8.99 16.84 -11.45
N LEU A 7 10.19 17.37 -11.65
CA LEU A 7 11.37 16.94 -10.90
C LEU A 7 11.32 17.52 -9.49
N VAL A 8 11.61 16.70 -8.49
CA VAL A 8 11.55 17.07 -7.07
C VAL A 8 12.89 16.77 -6.41
N THR A 9 13.48 17.81 -5.83
CA THR A 9 14.53 17.70 -4.83
C THR A 9 13.87 17.76 -3.44
N ASP A 10 14.00 16.68 -2.67
CA ASP A 10 13.44 16.55 -1.32
C ASP A 10 14.58 16.47 -0.30
N LEU A 11 14.58 17.42 0.62
CA LEU A 11 15.59 17.57 1.65
C LEU A 11 14.96 17.26 3.01
N ILE A 12 15.60 16.39 3.77
CA ILE A 12 15.17 16.00 5.12
C ILE A 12 16.16 16.59 6.13
N PHE A 13 15.64 17.39 7.05
CA PHE A 13 16.39 18.11 8.07
C PHE A 13 15.96 17.70 9.48
N THR A 14 16.81 17.99 10.46
CA THR A 14 16.41 17.96 11.87
C THR A 14 15.55 19.19 12.18
N ALA A 15 14.41 19.02 12.84
CA ALA A 15 13.37 20.05 13.00
C ALA A 15 13.84 21.31 13.74
N GLY A 16 14.86 21.19 14.59
CA GLY A 16 15.47 22.31 15.31
C GLY A 16 16.33 23.21 14.44
N ASP A 17 16.83 22.68 13.31
CA ASP A 17 17.83 23.30 12.44
C ASP A 17 17.26 23.39 11.02
N GLY A 18 16.18 24.16 10.86
CA GLY A 18 15.65 24.48 9.54
C GLY A 18 16.76 25.05 8.64
N PRO A 19 16.66 24.88 7.31
CA PRO A 19 17.71 25.32 6.41
C PRO A 19 17.97 26.82 6.57
N ASP A 20 19.24 27.20 6.71
CA ASP A 20 19.65 28.59 6.55
C ASP A 20 19.23 29.08 5.15
N PRO A 21 18.34 30.09 5.05
CA PRO A 21 17.81 30.51 3.77
C PRO A 21 18.88 31.03 2.81
N GLU A 22 19.94 31.67 3.31
CA GLU A 22 21.03 32.21 2.48
C GLU A 22 21.87 31.05 1.91
N ALA A 23 22.30 30.10 2.75
CA ALA A 23 22.99 28.91 2.30
C ALA A 23 22.17 28.09 1.28
N LEU A 24 20.87 27.91 1.52
CA LEU A 24 19.99 27.22 0.57
C LEU A 24 19.90 27.98 -0.76
N LEU A 25 19.72 29.29 -0.71
CA LEU A 25 19.59 30.15 -1.89
C LEU A 25 20.86 30.13 -2.74
N ASP A 26 22.03 30.24 -2.11
CA ASP A 26 23.32 30.15 -2.77
C ASP A 26 23.51 28.76 -3.39
N ALA A 27 23.17 27.71 -2.65
CA ALA A 27 23.32 26.35 -3.11
C ALA A 27 22.46 26.03 -4.33
N ILE A 28 21.22 26.52 -4.41
CA ILE A 28 20.33 26.33 -5.57
C ILE A 28 20.69 27.23 -6.77
N GLY A 29 21.73 28.07 -6.67
CA GLY A 29 22.19 28.94 -7.75
C GLY A 29 21.67 30.37 -7.70
N GLY A 30 21.25 30.85 -6.52
CA GLY A 30 20.81 32.22 -6.27
C GLY A 30 19.33 32.49 -6.55
N GLU A 31 18.94 33.76 -6.41
CA GLU A 31 17.55 34.22 -6.56
C GLU A 31 16.91 33.87 -7.91
N GLU A 32 17.68 33.94 -9.00
CA GLU A 32 17.15 33.65 -10.34
C GLU A 32 16.74 32.17 -10.47
N ALA A 33 17.57 31.25 -9.98
CA ALA A 33 17.27 29.82 -9.99
C ALA A 33 16.12 29.52 -9.02
N ALA A 34 16.14 30.10 -7.82
CA ALA A 34 15.07 29.96 -6.84
C ALA A 34 13.70 30.40 -7.38
N SER A 35 13.66 31.48 -8.18
CA SER A 35 12.40 31.99 -8.76
C SER A 35 11.74 31.02 -9.74
N LYS A 36 12.48 30.04 -10.26
CA LYS A 36 11.99 28.98 -11.16
C LYS A 36 11.50 27.74 -10.40
N LEU A 37 11.81 27.64 -9.11
CA LEU A 37 11.44 26.52 -8.27
C LEU A 37 10.19 26.85 -7.44
N LYS A 38 9.33 25.86 -7.26
CA LYS A 38 8.29 25.91 -6.22
C LYS A 38 8.87 25.32 -4.96
N ILE A 39 9.12 26.17 -3.98
CA ILE A 39 9.61 25.78 -2.66
C ILE A 39 8.41 25.49 -1.76
N LEU A 40 8.41 24.30 -1.16
CA LEU A 40 7.27 23.80 -0.42
C LEU A 40 7.74 23.08 0.83
N ASP A 41 7.21 23.51 1.96
CA ASP A 41 7.43 22.89 3.26
C ASP A 41 6.14 22.13 3.64
N PRO A 42 6.08 20.79 3.48
CA PRO A 42 4.91 20.00 3.83
C PRO A 42 4.53 20.09 5.32
N ASP A 43 5.48 20.37 6.21
CA ASP A 43 5.24 20.49 7.65
C ASP A 43 4.46 21.75 8.01
N MET A 44 4.61 22.80 7.21
CA MET A 44 3.85 24.05 7.37
C MET A 44 2.47 23.99 6.70
N GLN A 45 2.17 22.91 5.99
CA GLN A 45 0.90 22.69 5.28
C GLN A 45 0.02 21.67 6.02
N ASP A 46 -1.15 21.38 5.43
CA ASP A 46 -2.04 20.34 5.93
C ASP A 46 -1.35 18.96 5.87
N PRO A 47 -1.36 18.16 6.97
CA PRO A 47 -0.74 16.83 6.99
C PRO A 47 -1.19 15.89 5.86
N ARG A 48 -2.39 16.09 5.31
CA ARG A 48 -2.90 15.30 4.17
C ARG A 48 -2.11 15.53 2.89
N PHE A 49 -1.45 16.68 2.78
CA PHE A 49 -0.66 17.07 1.62
C PHE A 49 0.54 16.14 1.38
N GLU A 50 1.13 15.58 2.44
CA GLU A 50 2.24 14.63 2.34
C GLU A 50 1.85 13.36 1.58
N MET A 51 0.59 12.90 1.72
CA MET A 51 0.07 11.74 0.99
C MET A 51 -0.10 12.00 -0.51
N GLU A 52 -0.25 13.26 -0.93
CA GLU A 52 -0.46 13.62 -2.34
C GLU A 52 0.86 13.79 -3.10
N VAL A 53 1.94 14.17 -2.42
CA VAL A 53 3.20 14.58 -3.07
C VAL A 53 4.21 13.45 -3.21
N SER A 54 4.25 12.50 -2.29
CA SER A 54 5.17 11.37 -2.36
C SER A 54 4.48 10.11 -1.86
N PRO A 55 3.81 9.35 -2.76
CA PRO A 55 3.21 8.08 -2.37
C PRO A 55 4.27 7.05 -1.94
N SER A 56 5.55 7.28 -2.30
CA SER A 56 6.61 6.30 -2.09
C SER A 56 7.01 6.07 -0.64
N ARG A 57 6.80 7.01 0.30
CA ARG A 57 6.83 6.79 1.77
C ARG A 57 6.63 8.13 2.51
N PRO A 58 5.50 8.35 3.23
CA PRO A 58 5.19 9.61 3.93
C PRO A 58 5.92 9.78 5.28
N TYR A 59 6.94 8.99 5.57
CA TYR A 59 7.43 8.87 6.94
C TYR A 59 8.73 9.63 7.13
N ARG A 60 8.74 10.49 8.15
CA ARG A 60 9.93 11.14 8.71
C ARG A 60 10.08 10.73 10.17
N ARG A 61 11.29 10.77 10.71
CA ARG A 61 11.48 10.51 12.15
C ARG A 61 10.85 11.64 12.95
N ARG A 62 10.50 11.37 14.21
CA ARG A 62 10.02 12.41 15.11
C ARG A 62 11.09 13.50 15.24
N GLY A 63 10.70 14.76 14.97
CA GLY A 63 11.63 15.87 15.01
C GLY A 63 12.47 16.02 13.74
N GLU A 64 12.02 15.47 12.61
CA GLU A 64 12.52 15.84 11.28
C GLU A 64 11.53 16.77 10.57
N ARG A 65 12.03 17.54 9.60
CA ARG A 65 11.24 18.39 8.69
C ARG A 65 11.66 18.17 7.24
N ARG A 66 10.78 18.51 6.30
CA ARG A 66 11.04 18.37 4.86
C ARG A 66 10.95 19.70 4.12
N LEU A 67 11.79 19.84 3.10
CA LEU A 67 11.67 20.90 2.12
C LEU A 67 11.72 20.30 0.72
N LEU A 68 10.69 20.59 -0.06
CA LEU A 68 10.58 20.17 -1.45
C LEU A 68 10.88 21.35 -2.35
N LEU A 69 11.83 21.17 -3.26
CA LEU A 69 12.14 22.08 -4.34
C LEU A 69 11.65 21.43 -5.62
N ILE A 70 10.57 21.97 -6.19
CA ILE A 70 9.89 21.37 -7.34
C ILE A 70 10.20 22.21 -8.58
N ASP A 71 10.88 21.60 -9.55
CA ASP A 71 11.10 22.18 -10.88
C ASP A 71 10.02 21.66 -11.84
N ASP A 72 9.06 22.54 -12.16
CA ASP A 72 8.02 22.27 -13.14
C ASP A 72 8.30 22.88 -14.52
N GLY A 73 9.46 23.51 -14.71
CA GLY A 73 9.84 24.14 -15.98
C GLY A 73 9.98 23.15 -17.13
N ASN A 74 10.30 21.89 -16.81
CA ASN A 74 10.45 20.80 -17.77
C ASN A 74 9.37 19.70 -17.60
N ALA A 75 8.32 19.95 -16.82
CA ALA A 75 7.26 18.98 -16.59
C ALA A 75 6.21 18.97 -17.73
N PRO A 76 5.61 17.80 -18.06
CA PRO A 76 5.97 16.48 -17.54
C PRO A 76 7.25 15.96 -18.19
N LEU A 77 8.07 15.24 -17.42
CA LEU A 77 9.31 14.63 -17.94
C LEU A 77 9.05 13.43 -18.86
N ARG A 78 7.82 12.89 -18.82
CA ARG A 78 7.30 11.81 -19.68
C ARG A 78 5.99 12.23 -20.32
N GLU A 79 5.72 11.72 -21.52
CA GLU A 79 4.43 11.92 -22.18
C GLU A 79 3.29 11.21 -21.43
N ASP A 80 3.55 9.97 -20.97
CA ASP A 80 2.63 9.21 -20.12
C ASP A 80 3.39 8.52 -18.98
N PRO A 81 3.47 9.14 -17.79
CA PRO A 81 4.11 8.58 -16.60
C PRO A 81 3.63 7.19 -16.18
N ARG A 82 2.42 6.77 -16.58
CA ARG A 82 1.85 5.46 -16.22
C ARG A 82 2.32 4.34 -17.13
N GLN A 83 2.68 4.67 -18.37
CA GLN A 83 3.11 3.70 -19.38
C GLN A 83 4.62 3.73 -19.64
N GLN A 84 5.27 4.86 -19.31
CA GLN A 84 6.69 5.07 -19.55
C GLN A 84 7.47 4.91 -18.23
N PRO A 85 8.16 3.77 -18.02
CA PRO A 85 8.95 3.54 -16.82
C PRO A 85 10.31 4.24 -16.86
N VAL A 86 10.67 4.88 -17.98
CA VAL A 86 11.97 5.54 -18.17
C VAL A 86 11.77 7.03 -18.37
N ILE A 87 12.59 7.83 -17.68
CA ILE A 87 12.78 9.27 -17.91
C ILE A 87 14.08 9.41 -18.71
N GLU A 88 13.95 9.79 -19.99
CA GLU A 88 15.06 9.95 -20.95
C GLU A 88 15.74 11.32 -20.86
N VAL A 89 15.35 12.16 -19.91
CA VAL A 89 16.06 13.42 -19.64
C VAL A 89 17.35 13.10 -18.87
N ASP A 90 18.47 13.70 -19.27
CA ASP A 90 19.73 13.59 -18.52
C ASP A 90 19.60 14.27 -17.15
N LEU A 91 19.47 13.46 -16.10
CA LEU A 91 19.31 13.93 -14.71
C LEU A 91 20.65 14.14 -13.99
N ARG A 92 21.80 13.96 -14.64
CA ARG A 92 23.11 14.17 -13.99
C ARG A 92 23.31 15.60 -13.49
N PRO A 93 22.92 16.68 -14.22
CA PRO A 93 22.98 18.03 -13.68
C PRO A 93 22.15 18.19 -12.40
N ALA A 94 20.95 17.58 -12.34
CA ALA A 94 20.11 17.62 -11.15
C ALA A 94 20.69 16.80 -9.98
N LYS A 95 21.34 15.66 -10.27
CA LYS A 95 22.13 14.90 -9.29
C LYS A 95 23.22 15.77 -8.67
N GLU A 96 24.03 16.43 -9.50
CA GLU A 96 25.13 17.30 -9.03
C GLU A 96 24.60 18.48 -8.21
N GLN A 97 23.47 19.06 -8.64
CA GLN A 97 22.78 20.12 -7.91
C GLN A 97 22.28 19.65 -6.54
N LEU A 98 21.72 18.45 -6.44
CA LEU A 98 21.31 17.85 -5.16
C LEU A 98 22.51 17.69 -4.21
N ILE A 99 23.63 17.16 -4.73
CA ILE A 99 24.86 16.97 -3.94
C ILE A 99 25.35 18.32 -3.42
N ALA A 100 25.44 19.34 -4.28
CA ALA A 100 25.88 20.67 -3.90
C ALA A 100 24.98 21.29 -2.81
N VAL A 101 23.66 21.08 -2.89
CA VAL A 101 22.73 21.52 -1.85
C VAL A 101 22.98 20.78 -0.54
N CYS A 102 23.12 19.46 -0.56
CA CYS A 102 23.45 18.71 0.65
C CYS A 102 24.78 19.18 1.27
N GLU A 103 25.83 19.37 0.47
CA GLU A 103 27.14 19.84 0.92
C GLU A 103 27.08 21.24 1.52
N ALA A 104 26.39 22.18 0.88
CA ALA A 104 26.26 23.56 1.37
C ALA A 104 25.46 23.64 2.68
N MET A 105 24.42 22.81 2.81
CA MET A 105 23.58 22.78 4.01
C MET A 105 24.25 22.05 5.18
N GLY A 106 25.30 21.27 4.93
CA GLY A 106 26.06 20.58 5.98
C GLY A 106 25.16 19.81 6.94
N ASP A 107 25.39 19.98 8.24
CA ASP A 107 24.79 19.17 9.32
C ASP A 107 23.29 19.37 9.49
N SER A 108 22.72 20.42 8.87
CA SER A 108 21.28 20.65 8.86
C SER A 108 20.54 19.60 8.03
N VAL A 109 21.16 19.07 6.96
CA VAL A 109 20.57 18.03 6.11
C VAL A 109 21.04 16.66 6.54
N ARG A 110 20.09 15.75 6.78
CA ARG A 110 20.38 14.32 6.98
C ARG A 110 20.39 13.56 5.66
N MET A 111 19.46 13.89 4.77
CA MET A 111 19.27 13.18 3.51
C MET A 111 18.70 14.12 2.45
N GLY A 112 19.19 13.97 1.22
CA GLY A 112 18.62 14.55 0.01
C GLY A 112 18.14 13.46 -0.95
N ARG A 113 17.08 13.74 -1.70
CA ARG A 113 16.49 12.81 -2.66
C ARG A 113 16.12 13.53 -3.95
N LEU A 114 16.27 12.83 -5.07
CA LEU A 114 15.78 13.24 -6.38
C LEU A 114 14.75 12.23 -6.90
N PHE A 115 13.55 12.68 -7.24
CA PHE A 115 12.49 11.86 -7.83
C PHE A 115 11.55 12.72 -8.69
N THR A 116 10.52 12.12 -9.30
CA THR A 116 9.46 12.89 -9.97
C THR A 116 8.12 12.79 -9.27
N LEU A 117 7.39 13.90 -9.27
CA LEU A 117 6.12 14.03 -8.58
C LEU A 117 5.09 13.01 -9.10
N GLY A 118 4.55 12.19 -8.20
CA GLY A 118 3.59 11.13 -8.54
C GLY A 118 4.23 9.82 -9.01
N SER A 119 5.56 9.71 -9.01
CA SER A 119 6.29 8.47 -9.26
C SER A 119 6.60 7.71 -7.97
N TRP A 120 6.93 6.43 -8.15
CA TRP A 120 7.48 5.58 -7.10
C TRP A 120 8.99 5.45 -7.27
N GLY A 121 9.71 5.50 -6.14
CA GLY A 121 11.16 5.35 -6.10
C GLY A 121 11.94 6.64 -6.35
N GLU A 122 13.26 6.53 -6.18
CA GLU A 122 14.22 7.63 -6.20
C GLU A 122 15.24 7.40 -7.32
N ALA A 123 15.55 8.45 -8.08
CA ALA A 123 16.65 8.46 -9.05
C ALA A 123 18.01 8.52 -8.35
N VAL A 124 18.08 9.36 -7.31
CA VAL A 124 19.29 9.66 -6.55
C VAL A 124 18.93 9.84 -5.09
N MET A 125 19.77 9.30 -4.22
CA MET A 125 19.78 9.57 -2.79
C MET A 125 21.15 10.06 -2.37
N VAL A 126 21.19 11.07 -1.50
CA VAL A 126 22.41 11.61 -0.90
C VAL A 126 22.23 11.50 0.61
N THR A 127 23.01 10.64 1.26
CA THR A 127 22.91 10.34 2.70
C THR A 127 24.26 10.56 3.40
N ARG A 128 24.26 10.79 4.71
CA ARG A 128 25.50 10.90 5.49
C ARG A 128 26.23 9.58 5.68
N SER A 129 25.48 8.49 5.65
CA SER A 129 26.01 7.16 5.93
C SER A 129 25.21 6.07 5.23
N ALA A 130 25.80 4.89 5.12
CA ALA A 130 25.06 3.69 4.72
C ALA A 130 23.99 3.32 5.76
N ILE A 131 24.18 3.68 7.03
CA ILE A 131 23.18 3.49 8.09
C ILE A 131 21.94 4.36 7.81
N ASP A 132 22.10 5.62 7.39
CA ASP A 132 20.97 6.48 7.01
C ASP A 132 20.20 5.94 5.80
N LEU A 133 20.93 5.39 4.83
CA LEU A 133 20.34 4.72 3.68
C LEU A 133 19.52 3.50 4.10
N ARG A 134 20.06 2.67 5.00
CA ARG A 134 19.35 1.52 5.56
C ARG A 134 18.14 1.94 6.40
N ALA A 135 18.31 2.98 7.22
CA ALA A 135 17.25 3.56 8.02
C ALA A 135 16.06 4.01 7.19
N TRP A 136 16.34 4.62 6.03
CA TRP A 136 15.33 4.99 5.06
C TRP A 136 14.62 3.77 4.45
N ALA A 137 15.39 2.73 4.08
CA ALA A 137 14.82 1.52 3.49
C ALA A 137 13.92 0.71 4.44
N LEU A 138 14.29 0.64 5.73
CA LEU A 138 13.55 -0.09 6.77
C LEU A 138 12.34 0.67 7.31
N GLN A 139 12.17 1.94 6.94
CA GLN A 139 11.14 2.79 7.53
C GLN A 139 9.71 2.31 7.23
N SER A 140 9.46 1.80 6.03
CA SER A 140 8.15 1.23 5.66
C SER A 140 7.82 0.02 6.52
N TRP A 141 8.78 -0.88 6.75
CA TRP A 141 8.61 -1.97 7.71
C TRP A 141 8.35 -1.41 9.10
N ALA A 142 9.24 -0.57 9.64
CA ALA A 142 9.16 -0.07 11.02
C ALA A 142 7.79 0.56 11.35
N LEU A 143 7.16 1.21 10.38
CA LEU A 143 5.93 1.98 10.57
C LEU A 143 4.67 1.27 10.04
N ASP A 144 4.80 0.11 9.39
CA ASP A 144 3.64 -0.70 9.00
C ASP A 144 2.99 -1.30 10.26
N PRO A 145 1.76 -0.87 10.63
CA PRO A 145 1.09 -1.43 11.81
C PRO A 145 0.63 -2.87 11.57
N MET A 146 0.71 -3.40 10.35
CA MET A 146 0.29 -4.76 10.02
C MET A 146 1.45 -5.75 9.94
N ALA A 147 2.69 -5.28 9.92
CA ALA A 147 3.86 -6.16 9.92
C ALA A 147 4.38 -6.32 11.35
N ASP A 148 4.64 -7.55 11.80
CA ASP A 148 5.24 -7.80 13.11
C ASP A 148 6.76 -7.48 13.14
N VAL A 149 7.38 -7.69 14.30
CA VAL A 149 8.84 -7.52 14.46
C VAL A 149 9.63 -8.43 13.51
N ARG A 150 9.07 -9.56 13.09
CA ARG A 150 9.66 -10.50 12.12
C ARG A 150 9.23 -10.20 10.67
N GLY A 151 8.66 -9.02 10.41
CA GLY A 151 8.21 -8.59 9.08
C GLY A 151 7.05 -9.41 8.50
N ASN A 152 6.44 -10.32 9.26
CA ASN A 152 5.28 -11.07 8.80
C ASN A 152 4.05 -10.17 8.83
N ARG A 153 3.25 -10.22 7.77
CA ARG A 153 1.94 -9.56 7.76
C ARG A 153 0.95 -10.29 8.66
N ARG A 154 0.23 -9.53 9.47
CA ARG A 154 -0.85 -9.99 10.35
C ARG A 154 -2.21 -9.65 9.75
N ALA A 155 -3.24 -10.33 10.25
CA ALA A 155 -4.64 -10.00 9.94
C ALA A 155 -5.12 -8.72 10.65
N GLY A 156 -4.61 -8.44 11.84
CA GLY A 156 -4.94 -7.26 12.66
C GLY A 156 -3.72 -6.40 12.98
N PRO A 157 -3.91 -5.10 13.30
CA PRO A 157 -2.83 -4.19 13.60
C PRO A 157 -2.09 -4.61 14.89
N LEU A 158 -0.82 -4.23 14.98
CA LEU A 158 -0.03 -4.36 16.20
C LEU A 158 -0.71 -3.59 17.34
N SER A 159 -0.73 -4.21 18.52
CA SER A 159 -0.96 -3.48 19.76
C SER A 159 0.13 -2.43 19.97
N GLN A 160 -0.13 -1.45 20.84
CA GLN A 160 0.85 -0.42 21.13
C GLN A 160 2.19 -1.00 21.63
N ALA A 161 2.14 -2.01 22.49
CA ALA A 161 3.35 -2.66 23.03
C ALA A 161 4.16 -3.36 21.94
N GLU A 162 3.50 -4.11 21.05
CA GLU A 162 4.17 -4.77 19.92
C GLU A 162 4.78 -3.75 18.94
N PHE A 163 4.11 -2.61 18.74
CA PHE A 163 4.63 -1.54 17.90
C PHE A 163 5.86 -0.87 18.54
N GLU A 164 5.84 -0.62 19.84
CA GLU A 164 6.99 -0.09 20.58
C GLU A 164 8.19 -1.07 20.56
N GLU A 165 7.95 -2.37 20.71
CA GLU A 165 8.97 -3.41 20.55
C GLU A 165 9.58 -3.39 19.14
N LYS A 166 8.74 -3.25 18.12
CA LYS A 166 9.19 -3.15 16.73
C LYS A 166 10.04 -1.91 16.48
N LEU A 167 9.73 -0.76 17.09
CA LEU A 167 10.56 0.44 17.02
C LEU A 167 11.92 0.23 17.72
N ALA A 168 11.96 -0.49 18.85
CA ALA A 168 13.22 -0.86 19.49
C ALA A 168 14.05 -1.81 18.60
N ALA A 169 13.41 -2.79 17.96
CA ALA A 169 14.08 -3.68 17.01
C ALA A 169 14.59 -2.93 15.77
N TYR A 170 13.90 -1.87 15.31
CA TYR A 170 14.37 -1.02 14.23
C TYR A 170 15.74 -0.41 14.54
N GLU A 171 15.92 0.20 15.72
CA GLU A 171 17.20 0.80 16.11
C GLU A 171 18.33 -0.24 16.18
N LEU A 172 18.05 -1.43 16.71
CA LEU A 172 19.01 -2.54 16.71
C LEU A 172 19.40 -2.96 15.29
N ARG A 173 18.41 -3.07 14.40
CA ARG A 173 18.62 -3.44 12.99
C ARG A 173 19.49 -2.46 12.25
N LEU A 174 19.44 -1.17 12.55
CA LEU A 174 20.33 -0.20 11.91
C LEU A 174 21.82 -0.53 12.13
N GLN A 175 22.14 -1.18 13.25
CA GLN A 175 23.51 -1.50 13.66
C GLN A 175 23.96 -2.91 13.26
N GLU A 176 23.05 -3.78 12.78
CA GLU A 176 23.36 -5.19 12.52
C GLU A 176 24.35 -5.41 11.37
N LEU A 177 24.42 -4.48 10.42
CA LEU A 177 25.27 -4.63 9.24
C LEU A 177 26.26 -3.48 9.15
N GLY A 178 27.48 -3.83 8.77
CA GLY A 178 28.49 -2.86 8.44
C GLY A 178 28.16 -2.13 7.14
N GLU A 179 28.78 -0.97 6.96
CA GLU A 179 28.69 -0.19 5.73
C GLU A 179 28.98 -1.02 4.48
N SER A 180 30.06 -1.81 4.48
CA SER A 180 30.45 -2.61 3.32
C SER A 180 29.38 -3.62 2.89
N GLU A 181 28.62 -4.19 3.84
CA GLU A 181 27.56 -5.15 3.56
C GLU A 181 26.33 -4.46 2.97
N ILE A 182 25.99 -3.27 3.50
CA ILE A 182 24.90 -2.44 2.97
C ILE A 182 25.22 -2.03 1.54
N LEU A 183 26.44 -1.52 1.28
CA LEU A 183 26.85 -1.05 -0.04
C LEU A 183 26.99 -2.20 -1.06
N ALA A 184 27.41 -3.39 -0.62
CA ALA A 184 27.45 -4.58 -1.49
C ALA A 184 26.06 -5.05 -1.94
N SER A 185 25.00 -4.58 -1.27
CA SER A 185 23.63 -5.03 -1.46
C SER A 185 22.74 -3.99 -2.15
N LEU A 186 23.31 -2.97 -2.79
CA LEU A 186 22.55 -1.91 -3.48
C LEU A 186 21.90 -2.34 -4.82
N GLY A 187 22.00 -3.62 -5.17
CA GLY A 187 21.38 -4.16 -6.38
C GLY A 187 21.90 -3.46 -7.64
N PRO A 188 21.03 -2.84 -8.46
CA PRO A 188 21.45 -2.17 -9.70
C PRO A 188 22.06 -0.78 -9.48
N ALA A 189 21.97 -0.22 -8.28
CA ALA A 189 22.42 1.14 -8.04
C ALA A 189 23.95 1.25 -7.99
N SER A 190 24.45 2.35 -8.52
CA SER A 190 25.82 2.79 -8.31
C SER A 190 25.91 3.61 -7.02
N PHE A 191 27.11 3.66 -6.43
CA PHE A 191 27.39 4.57 -5.33
C PHE A 191 28.76 5.22 -5.45
N GLU A 192 28.88 6.42 -4.89
CA GLU A 192 30.15 7.15 -4.75
C GLU A 192 30.18 7.87 -3.40
N ARG A 193 31.39 8.12 -2.89
CA ARG A 193 31.61 8.94 -1.70
C ARG A 193 32.16 10.31 -2.10
N ARG A 194 31.55 11.38 -1.57
CA ARG A 194 31.97 12.77 -1.75
C ARG A 194 32.03 13.47 -0.40
N GLY A 195 33.25 13.61 0.13
CA GLY A 195 33.44 14.02 1.52
C GLY A 195 32.67 13.09 2.47
N ASP A 196 31.79 13.67 3.27
CA ASP A 196 30.94 12.96 4.25
C ASP A 196 29.65 12.39 3.64
N TRP A 197 29.41 12.60 2.35
CA TRP A 197 28.21 12.16 1.68
C TRP A 197 28.42 10.83 0.93
N LEU A 198 27.45 9.94 1.09
CA LEU A 198 27.24 8.77 0.28
C LEU A 198 26.16 9.12 -0.75
N VAL A 199 26.52 9.07 -2.03
CA VAL A 199 25.60 9.28 -3.14
C VAL A 199 25.26 7.93 -3.74
N VAL A 200 23.97 7.59 -3.78
CA VAL A 200 23.45 6.38 -4.41
C VAL A 200 22.57 6.76 -5.58
N SER A 201 22.78 6.13 -6.73
CA SER A 201 22.12 6.52 -7.98
C SER A 201 21.78 5.31 -8.85
N VAL A 202 20.57 5.33 -9.42
CA VAL A 202 20.09 4.38 -10.43
C VAL A 202 20.08 4.99 -11.84
N LEU A 203 20.83 6.08 -12.03
CA LEU A 203 20.98 6.67 -13.35
C LEU A 203 21.92 5.81 -14.20
N ASP A 204 21.60 5.66 -15.48
CA ASP A 204 22.51 5.04 -16.44
C ASP A 204 23.66 5.98 -16.86
N ASP A 205 24.49 5.55 -17.80
CA ASP A 205 25.62 6.33 -18.32
C ASP A 205 25.21 7.58 -19.11
N GLN A 206 23.96 7.61 -19.58
CA GLN A 206 23.35 8.76 -20.27
C GLN A 206 22.64 9.70 -19.29
N GLY A 207 22.50 9.30 -18.02
CA GLY A 207 21.79 10.07 -17.00
C GLY A 207 20.29 9.82 -16.99
N HIS A 208 19.80 8.82 -17.72
CA HIS A 208 18.39 8.45 -17.72
C HIS A 208 18.03 7.68 -16.47
N TRP A 209 16.76 7.76 -16.10
CA TRP A 209 16.23 7.07 -14.93
C TRP A 209 15.16 6.05 -15.31
N ASP A 210 15.42 4.77 -15.02
CA ASP A 210 14.42 3.71 -15.09
C ASP A 210 13.81 3.43 -13.70
N LEU A 211 12.51 3.69 -13.54
CA LEU A 211 11.78 3.48 -12.27
C LEU A 211 11.89 2.03 -11.78
N ARG A 212 12.05 1.05 -12.67
CA ARG A 212 12.22 -0.35 -12.29
C ARG A 212 13.51 -0.57 -11.52
N GLN A 213 14.56 0.20 -11.80
CA GLN A 213 15.82 0.16 -11.05
C GLN A 213 15.65 0.75 -9.66
N SER A 214 14.85 1.80 -9.48
CA SER A 214 14.51 2.31 -8.13
C SER A 214 13.75 1.29 -7.31
N VAL A 215 12.75 0.62 -7.91
CA VAL A 215 12.02 -0.47 -7.23
C VAL A 215 12.97 -1.61 -6.87
N ALA A 216 13.91 -1.97 -7.76
CA ALA A 216 14.90 -3.00 -7.48
C ALA A 216 15.90 -2.58 -6.38
N LEU A 217 16.32 -1.31 -6.33
CA LEU A 217 17.13 -0.75 -5.25
C LEU A 217 16.38 -0.81 -3.91
N GLU A 218 15.13 -0.37 -3.88
CA GLU A 218 14.27 -0.44 -2.70
C GLU A 218 14.12 -1.88 -2.22
N GLN A 219 13.83 -2.81 -3.13
CA GLN A 219 13.76 -4.23 -2.83
C GLN A 219 15.09 -4.79 -2.34
N ALA A 220 16.22 -4.38 -2.91
CA ALA A 220 17.53 -4.85 -2.49
C ALA A 220 17.85 -4.35 -1.06
N LEU A 221 17.63 -3.07 -0.80
CA LEU A 221 17.79 -2.48 0.53
C LEU A 221 16.82 -3.07 1.57
N SER A 222 15.61 -3.43 1.16
CA SER A 222 14.67 -4.17 2.02
C SER A 222 15.02 -5.65 2.14
N ALA A 223 15.61 -6.29 1.13
CA ALA A 223 16.00 -7.70 1.18
C ALA A 223 17.26 -7.95 2.01
N ILE A 224 18.03 -6.91 2.30
CA ILE A 224 19.04 -6.90 3.36
C ILE A 224 18.40 -7.25 4.73
N ASP A 225 17.07 -7.12 4.86
CA ASP A 225 16.25 -7.63 5.96
C ASP A 225 15.91 -9.12 5.86
N LYS A 226 16.60 -9.93 5.04
CA LYS A 226 16.51 -11.40 5.17
C LYS A 226 16.98 -11.73 6.57
N PHE A 227 16.01 -11.83 7.48
CA PHE A 227 16.12 -12.04 8.91
C PHE A 227 17.36 -12.87 9.14
N SER A 228 18.39 -12.22 9.67
CA SER A 228 19.56 -12.92 10.14
C SER A 228 19.08 -13.88 11.22
N MET A 229 18.71 -15.08 10.81
CA MET A 229 18.79 -16.30 11.62
C MET A 229 20.27 -16.64 11.85
N ILE A 230 21.13 -15.62 12.03
CA ILE A 230 22.49 -15.81 12.46
C ILE A 230 22.36 -16.27 13.92
N PRO A 231 22.73 -17.52 14.22
CA PRO A 231 22.76 -17.99 15.59
C PRO A 231 23.81 -17.15 16.33
N GLY A 232 23.38 -16.28 17.26
CA GLY A 232 24.30 -15.47 18.07
C GLY A 232 24.01 -13.96 18.18
N ALA A 233 22.90 -13.44 17.62
CA ALA A 233 22.38 -12.16 18.12
C ALA A 233 22.16 -12.28 19.64
N PRO A 234 22.59 -11.31 20.48
CA PRO A 234 22.49 -11.43 21.93
C PRO A 234 21.03 -11.65 22.31
N GLN A 235 20.70 -12.90 22.63
CA GLN A 235 19.53 -13.21 23.42
C GLN A 235 19.75 -12.44 24.71
N GLY A 236 18.87 -11.46 25.00
CA GLY A 236 18.76 -10.94 26.35
C GLY A 236 18.72 -12.14 27.30
N ASP A 237 19.46 -12.04 28.40
CA ASP A 237 19.69 -13.09 29.38
C ASP A 237 18.54 -14.09 29.41
N ALA A 238 18.87 -15.34 29.08
CA ALA A 238 17.96 -16.46 29.03
C ALA A 238 17.01 -16.44 30.24
N GLU A 239 15.74 -16.11 29.98
CA GLU A 239 14.68 -16.62 30.83
C GLU A 239 14.85 -18.15 30.92
N PRO A 240 14.61 -18.73 32.10
CA PRO A 240 14.77 -20.17 32.32
C PRO A 240 14.02 -20.95 31.24
N GLU A 241 14.65 -22.02 30.74
CA GLU A 241 14.13 -22.89 29.68
C GLU A 241 12.60 -23.01 29.78
N PRO A 242 11.84 -22.54 28.77
CA PRO A 242 10.40 -22.72 28.78
C PRO A 242 10.12 -24.22 28.83
N GLU A 243 9.28 -24.61 29.79
CA GLU A 243 8.65 -25.92 29.80
C GLU A 243 8.11 -26.22 28.39
N PRO A 244 8.15 -27.49 27.94
CA PRO A 244 7.81 -27.86 26.57
C PRO A 244 6.51 -27.16 26.14
N GLU A 245 6.63 -26.31 25.11
CA GLU A 245 5.49 -25.56 24.59
C GLU A 245 4.36 -26.54 24.30
N PRO A 246 3.16 -26.33 24.87
CA PRO A 246 2.00 -27.14 24.53
C PRO A 246 1.81 -27.09 23.01
N GLU A 247 1.48 -28.25 22.41
CA GLU A 247 1.16 -28.34 20.99
C GLU A 247 0.24 -27.17 20.59
N PRO A 248 0.54 -26.47 19.47
CA PRO A 248 -0.22 -25.30 19.08
C PRO A 248 -1.71 -25.65 19.07
N GLU A 249 -2.48 -24.92 19.89
CA GLU A 249 -3.93 -25.11 19.94
C GLU A 249 -4.46 -25.02 18.51
N PRO A 250 -5.29 -25.98 18.07
CA PRO A 250 -5.82 -25.98 16.71
C PRO A 250 -6.46 -24.62 16.44
N GLU A 251 -6.09 -23.99 15.31
CA GLU A 251 -6.70 -22.74 14.86
C GLU A 251 -8.22 -22.86 15.02
N PRO A 252 -8.87 -21.89 15.71
CA PRO A 252 -10.28 -22.00 16.03
C PRO A 252 -11.06 -22.24 14.74
N GLU A 253 -11.79 -23.35 14.69
CA GLU A 253 -12.62 -23.67 13.54
C GLU A 253 -13.55 -22.47 13.30
N PRO A 254 -13.52 -21.89 12.08
CA PRO A 254 -14.26 -20.68 11.82
C PRO A 254 -15.75 -20.93 12.01
N ALA A 255 -16.40 -20.11 12.83
CA ALA A 255 -17.78 -20.30 13.23
C ALA A 255 -18.76 -20.15 12.04
N GLY A 256 -19.73 -21.05 11.93
CA GLY A 256 -20.84 -20.97 10.99
C GLY A 256 -20.88 -22.11 9.95
N ALA A 257 -22.03 -22.28 9.28
CA ALA A 257 -22.18 -23.31 8.26
C ALA A 257 -21.30 -23.04 7.02
N SER A 258 -20.88 -24.09 6.31
CA SER A 258 -20.16 -23.92 5.05
C SER A 258 -21.02 -23.25 3.97
N LEU A 259 -20.39 -22.53 3.06
CA LEU A 259 -21.06 -21.92 1.92
C LEU A 259 -21.67 -23.01 1.04
N THR A 260 -22.87 -22.78 0.52
CA THR A 260 -23.47 -23.72 -0.44
C THR A 260 -23.11 -23.28 -1.85
N ARG A 261 -22.36 -24.11 -2.58
CA ARG A 261 -22.16 -23.90 -4.02
C ARG A 261 -23.48 -24.17 -4.77
N ILE A 262 -23.89 -23.22 -5.59
CA ILE A 262 -25.01 -23.36 -6.51
C ILE A 262 -24.44 -23.75 -7.87
N GLU A 263 -24.85 -24.92 -8.36
CA GLU A 263 -24.49 -25.37 -9.71
C GLU A 263 -25.24 -24.52 -10.75
N GLY A 264 -24.51 -23.96 -11.71
CA GLY A 264 -25.05 -23.02 -12.69
C GLY A 264 -24.03 -22.57 -13.73
N SER A 265 -24.52 -21.88 -14.77
CA SER A 265 -23.76 -21.61 -16.00
C SER A 265 -22.63 -20.60 -15.80
N GLY A 266 -21.38 -21.03 -16.04
CA GLY A 266 -20.20 -20.17 -16.15
C GLY A 266 -19.36 -20.06 -14.88
N ARG A 267 -19.67 -19.08 -14.02
CA ARG A 267 -18.85 -18.74 -12.84
C ARG A 267 -19.38 -19.42 -11.56
N PRO A 268 -18.50 -19.87 -10.65
CA PRO A 268 -18.90 -20.39 -9.35
C PRO A 268 -19.81 -19.39 -8.61
N LEU A 269 -20.92 -19.89 -8.06
CA LEU A 269 -21.91 -19.09 -7.34
C LEU A 269 -22.08 -19.66 -5.93
N PHE A 270 -21.83 -18.85 -4.91
CA PHE A 270 -21.91 -19.29 -3.51
C PHE A 270 -23.06 -18.62 -2.77
N LEU A 271 -23.88 -19.42 -2.09
CA LEU A 271 -24.89 -18.92 -1.16
C LEU A 271 -24.31 -18.87 0.25
N PHE A 272 -24.27 -17.67 0.81
CA PHE A 272 -23.86 -17.42 2.18
C PHE A 272 -24.99 -17.76 3.16
N PRO A 273 -24.70 -18.47 4.26
CA PRO A 273 -25.60 -18.54 5.39
C PRO A 273 -25.60 -17.21 6.15
N THR A 274 -26.70 -16.91 6.85
CA THR A 274 -26.92 -15.61 7.51
C THR A 274 -25.81 -15.26 8.49
N GLU A 275 -25.32 -16.24 9.25
CA GLU A 275 -24.29 -16.05 10.26
C GLU A 275 -22.88 -15.80 9.70
N ARG A 276 -22.65 -16.04 8.39
CA ARG A 276 -21.34 -15.82 7.75
C ARG A 276 -21.30 -14.62 6.81
N PHE A 277 -22.37 -13.83 6.75
CA PHE A 277 -22.40 -12.63 5.93
C PHE A 277 -22.52 -11.39 6.81
N ASP A 278 -21.38 -10.76 7.07
CA ASP A 278 -21.28 -9.50 7.80
C ASP A 278 -20.66 -8.38 6.93
N LEU A 279 -20.45 -7.21 7.54
CA LEU A 279 -19.89 -6.05 6.85
C LEU A 279 -18.43 -6.23 6.42
N GLU A 280 -17.65 -7.05 7.12
CA GLU A 280 -16.26 -7.33 6.79
C GLU A 280 -16.19 -8.27 5.57
N VAL A 281 -16.97 -9.35 5.58
CA VAL A 281 -17.13 -10.25 4.44
C VAL A 281 -17.61 -9.48 3.21
N ALA A 282 -18.60 -8.59 3.36
CA ALA A 282 -19.06 -7.74 2.26
C ALA A 282 -17.95 -6.81 1.71
N ALA A 283 -17.10 -6.26 2.57
CA ALA A 283 -15.98 -5.41 2.15
C ALA A 283 -14.89 -6.23 1.42
N THR A 284 -14.61 -7.43 1.88
CA THR A 284 -13.64 -8.35 1.27
C THR A 284 -14.12 -8.85 -0.09
N LEU A 285 -15.42 -9.17 -0.23
CA LEU A 285 -16.03 -9.47 -1.53
C LEU A 285 -15.90 -8.30 -2.52
N GLY A 286 -16.02 -7.06 -2.03
CA GLY A 286 -15.84 -5.87 -2.86
C GLY A 286 -14.42 -5.69 -3.41
N LYS A 287 -13.42 -6.27 -2.75
CA LYS A 287 -12.03 -6.31 -3.23
C LYS A 287 -11.76 -7.50 -4.18
N GLY A 288 -12.73 -8.40 -4.33
CA GLY A 288 -12.55 -9.64 -5.09
C GLY A 288 -11.68 -10.70 -4.39
N ASP A 289 -11.39 -10.52 -3.10
CA ASP A 289 -10.52 -11.44 -2.35
C ASP A 289 -11.32 -12.63 -1.80
N TRP A 290 -11.65 -13.55 -2.70
CA TRP A 290 -12.42 -14.75 -2.35
C TRP A 290 -11.64 -15.73 -1.47
N LEU A 291 -10.31 -15.77 -1.58
CA LEU A 291 -9.50 -16.75 -0.89
C LEU A 291 -9.43 -16.50 0.62
N SER A 292 -9.56 -15.26 1.07
CA SER A 292 -9.64 -14.95 2.50
C SER A 292 -11.00 -15.26 3.13
N ILE A 293 -12.06 -15.44 2.33
CA ILE A 293 -13.42 -15.74 2.82
C ILE A 293 -13.70 -17.25 2.82
N LEU A 294 -13.14 -17.98 1.86
CA LEU A 294 -13.42 -19.40 1.68
C LEU A 294 -12.70 -20.28 2.70
N HIS A 295 -13.46 -21.05 3.46
CA HIS A 295 -12.91 -22.13 4.27
C HIS A 295 -12.39 -23.26 3.38
N ARG A 296 -11.57 -24.15 3.96
CA ARG A 296 -11.11 -25.37 3.28
C ARG A 296 -12.25 -26.26 2.80
N THR A 297 -13.39 -26.24 3.50
CA THR A 297 -14.56 -27.06 3.17
C THR A 297 -15.53 -26.39 2.18
N ASP A 298 -15.38 -25.08 1.91
CA ASP A 298 -16.32 -24.34 1.06
C ASP A 298 -16.09 -24.60 -0.43
N ALA A 299 -14.85 -24.94 -0.82
CA ALA A 299 -14.47 -25.16 -2.21
C ALA A 299 -13.30 -26.16 -2.30
N ASP A 300 -13.41 -27.13 -3.21
CA ASP A 300 -12.32 -28.02 -3.57
C ASP A 300 -11.23 -27.31 -4.40
N GLY A 301 -10.12 -28.00 -4.67
CA GLY A 301 -9.00 -27.46 -5.45
C GLY A 301 -9.44 -26.89 -6.82
N PRO A 302 -10.11 -27.69 -7.68
CA PRO A 302 -10.57 -27.21 -8.98
C PRO A 302 -11.49 -25.99 -8.92
N THR A 303 -12.36 -25.92 -7.90
CA THR A 303 -13.23 -24.76 -7.71
C THR A 303 -12.44 -23.53 -7.30
N ARG A 304 -11.43 -23.67 -6.42
CA ARG A 304 -10.55 -22.56 -6.05
C ARG A 304 -9.75 -22.04 -7.23
N ASP A 305 -9.28 -22.93 -8.10
CA ASP A 305 -8.60 -22.56 -9.34
C ASP A 305 -9.53 -21.74 -10.25
N GLN A 306 -10.78 -22.18 -10.43
CA GLN A 306 -11.79 -21.41 -11.18
C GLN A 306 -12.06 -20.03 -10.57
N ILE A 307 -12.09 -19.92 -9.24
CA ILE A 307 -12.27 -18.65 -8.55
C ILE A 307 -11.07 -17.73 -8.77
N HIS A 308 -9.86 -18.27 -8.74
CA HIS A 308 -8.66 -17.50 -9.00
C HIS A 308 -8.60 -17.00 -10.45
N GLU A 309 -9.00 -17.81 -11.42
CA GLU A 309 -8.95 -17.47 -12.85
C GLU A 309 -10.10 -16.56 -13.29
N ALA A 310 -11.33 -16.85 -12.87
CA ALA A 310 -12.55 -16.21 -13.38
C ALA A 310 -13.33 -15.44 -12.31
N GLY A 311 -12.91 -15.48 -11.04
CA GLY A 311 -13.68 -15.00 -9.91
C GLY A 311 -14.91 -15.86 -9.60
N ALA A 312 -15.64 -15.48 -8.56
CA ALA A 312 -16.93 -16.05 -8.22
C ALA A 312 -18.00 -14.97 -8.08
N ASP A 313 -19.24 -15.43 -8.07
CA ASP A 313 -20.40 -14.66 -7.65
C ASP A 313 -20.93 -15.17 -6.31
N PHE A 314 -21.66 -14.32 -5.60
CA PHE A 314 -22.32 -14.69 -4.35
C PHE A 314 -23.82 -14.41 -4.37
N ILE A 315 -24.51 -15.08 -3.46
CA ILE A 315 -25.85 -14.75 -2.97
C ILE A 315 -25.71 -14.61 -1.46
N ALA A 316 -26.19 -13.51 -0.90
CA ALA A 316 -26.17 -13.27 0.53
C ALA A 316 -27.54 -12.82 1.02
N PRO A 317 -27.95 -13.19 2.25
CA PRO A 317 -29.17 -12.68 2.84
C PRO A 317 -29.06 -11.18 3.09
N LEU A 318 -30.18 -10.47 2.98
CA LEU A 318 -30.25 -9.03 3.24
C LEU A 318 -31.31 -8.75 4.30
N GLU A 319 -30.92 -8.14 5.43
CA GLU A 319 -31.85 -7.86 6.51
C GLU A 319 -32.68 -6.60 6.22
N PHE A 320 -32.01 -5.48 5.88
CA PHE A 320 -32.66 -4.19 5.68
C PHE A 320 -32.50 -3.66 4.24
N LEU A 321 -33.60 -3.17 3.66
CA LEU A 321 -33.55 -2.52 2.33
C LEU A 321 -32.71 -1.24 2.32
N SER A 322 -32.53 -0.60 3.47
CA SER A 322 -31.70 0.61 3.60
C SER A 322 -30.20 0.36 3.41
N GLU A 323 -29.76 -0.89 3.39
CA GLU A 323 -28.36 -1.25 3.12
C GLU A 323 -27.99 -1.13 1.64
N VAL A 324 -28.98 -1.13 0.74
CA VAL A 324 -28.80 -0.98 -0.70
C VAL A 324 -29.27 0.39 -1.18
N PHE A 325 -28.64 0.87 -2.26
CA PHE A 325 -28.79 2.22 -2.77
C PHE A 325 -29.22 2.20 -4.23
N VAL A 326 -30.00 3.21 -4.61
CA VAL A 326 -30.38 3.50 -6.00
C VAL A 326 -30.17 5.00 -6.19
N GLU A 327 -29.38 5.37 -7.21
CA GLU A 327 -29.04 6.78 -7.48
C GLU A 327 -28.50 7.52 -6.24
N GLY A 328 -27.65 6.84 -5.46
CA GLY A 328 -27.01 7.40 -4.27
C GLY A 328 -27.93 7.58 -3.05
N LYS A 329 -29.18 7.10 -3.10
CA LYS A 329 -30.14 7.16 -1.99
C LYS A 329 -30.47 5.75 -1.47
N PRO A 330 -30.62 5.57 -0.14
CA PRO A 330 -31.07 4.30 0.42
C PRO A 330 -32.42 3.87 -0.18
N LEU A 331 -32.55 2.58 -0.51
CA LEU A 331 -33.75 2.05 -1.13
C LEU A 331 -34.92 2.02 -0.14
N SER A 332 -36.03 2.67 -0.49
CA SER A 332 -37.29 2.57 0.25
C SER A 332 -38.13 1.40 -0.27
N LYS A 333 -38.99 0.84 0.59
CA LYS A 333 -39.97 -0.20 0.19
C LYS A 333 -40.82 0.23 -1.01
N LYS A 334 -41.34 1.47 -0.99
CA LYS A 334 -42.13 2.02 -2.10
C LYS A 334 -41.31 2.10 -3.39
N GLY A 335 -40.04 2.52 -3.28
CA GLY A 335 -39.11 2.56 -4.42
C GLY A 335 -38.92 1.17 -5.04
N PHE A 336 -38.66 0.16 -4.20
CA PHE A 336 -38.56 -1.22 -4.66
C PHE A 336 -39.84 -1.70 -5.33
N GLU A 337 -41.01 -1.52 -4.70
CA GLU A 337 -42.29 -1.96 -5.26
C GLU A 337 -42.61 -1.33 -6.62
N SER A 338 -42.17 -0.08 -6.85
CA SER A 338 -42.39 0.61 -8.12
C SER A 338 -41.43 0.21 -9.25
N ALA A 339 -40.21 -0.21 -8.92
CA ALA A 339 -39.13 -0.39 -9.90
C ALA A 339 -38.71 -1.84 -10.10
N ALA A 340 -39.07 -2.75 -9.18
CA ALA A 340 -38.69 -4.15 -9.29
C ALA A 340 -39.45 -4.86 -10.42
N THR A 341 -38.76 -5.77 -11.11
CA THR A 341 -39.30 -6.63 -12.17
C THR A 341 -39.65 -8.00 -11.58
N ALA A 342 -40.82 -8.54 -11.92
CA ALA A 342 -41.23 -9.87 -11.47
C ALA A 342 -40.56 -10.97 -12.32
N ILE A 343 -39.97 -11.97 -11.67
CA ILE A 343 -39.34 -13.15 -12.30
C ILE A 343 -39.63 -14.38 -11.45
N ALA A 344 -40.33 -15.38 -12.00
CA ALA A 344 -40.48 -16.73 -11.45
C ALA A 344 -40.74 -16.83 -9.93
N GLY A 345 -41.72 -16.09 -9.41
CA GLY A 345 -42.07 -16.10 -7.97
C GLY A 345 -41.16 -15.23 -7.08
N ALA A 346 -40.44 -14.29 -7.71
CA ALA A 346 -39.63 -13.29 -7.03
C ALA A 346 -39.77 -11.93 -7.72
N ARG A 347 -39.33 -10.89 -7.02
CA ARG A 347 -39.12 -9.54 -7.55
C ARG A 347 -37.64 -9.21 -7.50
N VAL A 348 -37.11 -8.70 -8.61
CA VAL A 348 -35.68 -8.35 -8.74
C VAL A 348 -35.50 -6.89 -9.09
N MET A 349 -34.41 -6.28 -8.59
CA MET A 349 -34.07 -4.89 -8.89
C MET A 349 -32.56 -4.71 -8.91
N ALA A 350 -32.04 -4.01 -9.92
CA ALA A 350 -30.66 -3.56 -9.92
C ALA A 350 -30.45 -2.49 -8.85
N VAL A 351 -29.43 -2.66 -8.02
CA VAL A 351 -29.09 -1.79 -6.90
C VAL A 351 -27.58 -1.63 -6.80
N HIS A 352 -27.15 -0.73 -5.93
CA HIS A 352 -25.75 -0.55 -5.56
C HIS A 352 -25.57 -0.84 -4.08
N PHE A 353 -24.60 -1.67 -3.72
CA PHE A 353 -24.20 -1.89 -2.33
C PHE A 353 -22.88 -1.13 -2.07
N PRO A 354 -22.80 -0.22 -1.08
CA PRO A 354 -21.65 0.67 -0.92
C PRO A 354 -20.29 -0.02 -0.77
N ARG A 355 -20.27 -1.27 -0.29
CA ARG A 355 -19.04 -2.04 -0.05
C ARG A 355 -18.53 -2.83 -1.25
N PHE A 356 -19.41 -3.29 -2.15
CA PHE A 356 -19.01 -4.17 -3.26
C PHE A 356 -19.59 -3.79 -4.62
N GLY A 357 -20.28 -2.65 -4.73
CA GLY A 357 -20.65 -2.07 -6.00
C GLY A 357 -22.02 -2.52 -6.54
N PRO A 358 -22.18 -2.59 -7.88
CA PRO A 358 -23.42 -3.02 -8.52
C PRO A 358 -23.84 -4.43 -8.11
N ALA A 359 -25.14 -4.62 -7.85
CA ALA A 359 -25.71 -5.88 -7.41
C ALA A 359 -27.18 -6.00 -7.82
N THR A 360 -27.75 -7.20 -7.66
CA THR A 360 -29.19 -7.42 -7.84
C THR A 360 -29.84 -7.80 -6.51
N LEU A 361 -30.81 -6.98 -6.08
CA LEU A 361 -31.69 -7.29 -4.96
C LEU A 361 -32.78 -8.25 -5.44
N ILE A 362 -33.01 -9.33 -4.71
CA ILE A 362 -34.02 -10.34 -4.98
C ILE A 362 -34.91 -10.46 -3.74
N ILE A 363 -36.23 -10.35 -3.90
CA ILE A 363 -37.21 -10.64 -2.86
C ILE A 363 -38.13 -11.75 -3.36
N LEU A 364 -38.07 -12.92 -2.72
CA LEU A 364 -38.94 -14.06 -3.03
C LEU A 364 -40.38 -13.76 -2.58
N ASP A 365 -41.37 -14.48 -3.13
CA ASP A 365 -42.77 -14.38 -2.69
C ASP A 365 -42.96 -14.75 -1.21
N SER A 366 -42.03 -15.52 -0.62
CA SER A 366 -41.96 -15.79 0.83
C SER A 366 -41.61 -14.55 1.67
N GLY A 367 -41.16 -13.47 1.04
CA GLY A 367 -40.68 -12.25 1.69
C GLY A 367 -39.20 -12.27 2.08
N GLN A 368 -38.51 -13.40 1.87
CA GLN A 368 -37.05 -13.50 2.07
C GLN A 368 -36.31 -12.63 1.05
N ARG A 369 -35.22 -12.00 1.49
CA ARG A 369 -34.48 -11.02 0.72
C ARG A 369 -33.03 -11.46 0.59
N TYR A 370 -32.51 -11.32 -0.62
CA TYR A 370 -31.15 -11.67 -0.97
C TYR A 370 -30.53 -10.59 -1.84
N ILE A 371 -29.21 -10.48 -1.77
CA ILE A 371 -28.40 -9.67 -2.68
C ILE A 371 -27.47 -10.61 -3.44
N THR A 372 -27.22 -10.34 -4.72
CA THR A 372 -26.28 -11.12 -5.52
C THR A 372 -25.40 -10.25 -6.41
N SER A 373 -24.14 -10.65 -6.57
CA SER A 373 -23.21 -10.04 -7.55
C SER A 373 -23.47 -10.53 -8.98
N ALA A 374 -24.26 -11.59 -9.17
CA ALA A 374 -24.55 -12.18 -10.47
C ALA A 374 -25.61 -11.36 -11.24
N VAL A 375 -25.30 -10.10 -11.55
CA VAL A 375 -26.26 -9.12 -12.09
C VAL A 375 -26.95 -9.60 -13.37
N ASP A 376 -26.19 -10.24 -14.27
CA ASP A 376 -26.72 -10.72 -15.55
C ASP A 376 -27.38 -12.11 -15.47
N ARG A 377 -27.41 -12.73 -14.29
CA ARG A 377 -27.94 -14.09 -14.06
C ARG A 377 -29.03 -14.14 -12.99
N ALA A 378 -29.76 -13.04 -12.80
CA ALA A 378 -30.80 -12.95 -11.76
C ALA A 378 -31.84 -14.08 -11.85
N GLY A 379 -32.21 -14.52 -13.06
CA GLY A 379 -33.13 -15.64 -13.27
C GLY A 379 -32.61 -16.98 -12.72
N ASP A 380 -31.32 -17.29 -12.95
CA ASP A 380 -30.66 -18.49 -12.45
C ASP A 380 -30.61 -18.48 -10.91
N VAL A 381 -30.31 -17.31 -10.33
CA VAL A 381 -30.28 -17.11 -8.88
C VAL A 381 -31.67 -17.31 -8.26
N VAL A 382 -32.72 -16.74 -8.86
CA VAL A 382 -34.10 -16.94 -8.41
C VAL A 382 -34.49 -18.41 -8.47
N ALA A 383 -34.18 -19.12 -9.56
CA ALA A 383 -34.49 -20.54 -9.70
C ALA A 383 -33.80 -21.39 -8.61
N ALA A 384 -32.53 -21.10 -8.31
CA ALA A 384 -31.77 -21.77 -7.26
C ALA A 384 -32.36 -21.52 -5.86
N LEU A 385 -32.72 -20.26 -5.56
CA LEU A 385 -33.33 -19.89 -4.29
C LEU A 385 -34.73 -20.52 -4.11
N SER A 386 -35.57 -20.49 -5.15
CA SER A 386 -36.91 -21.08 -5.13
C SER A 386 -36.87 -22.60 -4.92
N LYS A 387 -35.91 -23.31 -5.55
CA LYS A 387 -35.71 -24.76 -5.34
C LYS A 387 -35.36 -25.11 -3.90
N ARG A 388 -34.68 -24.20 -3.17
CA ARG A 388 -34.28 -24.41 -1.78
C ARG A 388 -35.39 -24.05 -0.79
N ALA A 389 -36.32 -23.17 -1.19
CA ALA A 389 -37.45 -22.75 -0.36
C ALA A 389 -38.65 -23.72 -0.43
N ALA A 390 -38.75 -24.51 -1.51
CA ALA A 390 -39.70 -25.61 -1.67
C ALA A 390 -39.23 -26.88 -0.95
#